data_AF-A0A2H6HVA7-F1
#
_entry.id   AF-A0A2H6HVA7-F1
#
_cell.length_a   1.000
_cell.length_b   1.000
_cell.length_c   1.000
_cell.angle_alpha   90.00
_cell.angle_beta   90.00
_cell.angle_gamma   90.00
#
_symmetry.space_group_name_H-M   'P 1'
#
loop_
_entity.id
_entity.type
_entity.pdbx_description
1 polymer ?
#
loop_
_entity_poly.entity_id
_entity_poly.type
_entity_poly.pdbx_seq_one_letter_code
_entity_poly.pdbx_strand_id
1 'polypeptide(L)'
;MSKRKPIAVVINWFGPYSYRGAIHAARDDGYTDGLYLAIGRQKFDKKDRVQYVGVSNNLYKRIKPIHPTLKLIDQKLILWLGEVASTGIPGKQIAGKSPALEMAEWAHVYFIDPILNDKKRMNPPSSPVTVINRWWHSDYETPWKRKPHADWPDMIDYWGKEFGARLVHLRRTRGSIKTCFPEDF
;
A
#
# COMPACT_ATOMS: atom_id res chain seq x y z
N MET A 1 14.86 15.69 19.53
CA MET A 1 14.25 14.92 18.42
C MET A 1 13.42 15.88 17.57
N SER A 2 13.74 16.06 16.29
CA SER A 2 12.89 16.83 15.38
C SER A 2 11.55 16.08 15.21
N LYS A 3 10.45 16.61 15.76
CA LYS A 3 9.10 16.08 15.57
C LYS A 3 8.78 16.20 14.08
N ARG A 4 8.93 15.11 13.33
CA ARG A 4 8.42 15.00 11.97
C ARG A 4 6.91 15.30 12.01
N LYS A 5 6.47 16.23 11.18
CA LYS A 5 5.07 16.67 11.13
C LYS A 5 4.17 15.49 10.71
N PRO A 6 2.94 15.40 11.24
CA PRO A 6 1.95 14.44 10.75
C PRO A 6 1.79 14.55 9.23
N ILE A 7 1.63 13.40 8.56
CA ILE A 7 1.40 13.33 7.12
C ILE A 7 0.05 12.66 6.87
N ALA A 8 -0.79 13.31 6.06
CA ALA A 8 -1.97 12.68 5.48
C ALA A 8 -1.69 12.40 4.01
N VAL A 9 -1.93 11.16 3.56
CA VAL A 9 -1.68 10.73 2.19
C VAL A 9 -2.89 9.96 1.66
N VAL A 10 -3.31 10.32 0.45
CA VAL A 10 -4.35 9.58 -0.28
C VAL A 10 -3.65 8.75 -1.35
N ILE A 11 -3.89 7.45 -1.36
CA ILE A 11 -3.41 6.53 -2.39
C ILE A 11 -4.57 6.12 -3.30
N ASN A 12 -4.44 6.38 -4.59
CA ASN A 12 -5.28 5.77 -5.61
C ASN A 12 -4.62 4.48 -6.06
N TRP A 13 -5.31 3.36 -5.89
CA TRP A 13 -4.91 2.03 -6.33
C TRP A 13 -5.68 1.63 -7.58
N PHE A 14 -4.98 1.20 -8.61
CA PHE A 14 -5.53 0.77 -9.89
C PHE A 14 -5.26 -0.70 -10.12
N GLY A 15 -6.22 -1.39 -10.72
CA GLY A 15 -6.14 -2.81 -11.02
C GLY A 15 -7.51 -3.48 -11.07
N PRO A 16 -7.58 -4.79 -10.82
CA PRO A 16 -6.46 -5.71 -10.64
C PRO A 16 -5.70 -5.96 -11.95
N TYR A 17 -4.38 -6.03 -11.89
CA TYR A 17 -3.53 -6.39 -13.02
C TYR A 17 -2.96 -7.81 -12.87
N SER A 18 -2.79 -8.50 -14.00
CA SER A 18 -1.83 -9.62 -14.08
C SER A 18 -0.40 -9.09 -13.99
N TYR A 19 0.58 -9.95 -13.74
CA TYR A 19 2.00 -9.53 -13.74
C TYR A 19 2.40 -8.80 -15.04
N ARG A 20 2.02 -9.37 -16.20
CA ARG A 20 2.29 -8.74 -17.50
C ARG A 20 1.51 -7.43 -17.67
N GLY A 21 0.24 -7.38 -17.23
CA GLY A 21 -0.58 -6.18 -17.28
C GLY A 21 0.03 -5.04 -16.46
N ALA A 22 0.53 -5.35 -15.26
CA ALA A 22 1.18 -4.36 -14.39
C ALA A 22 2.48 -3.83 -14.99
N ILE A 23 3.26 -4.65 -15.70
CA ILE A 23 4.46 -4.19 -16.40
C ILE A 23 4.11 -3.21 -17.52
N HIS A 24 3.07 -3.51 -18.31
CA HIS A 24 2.61 -2.61 -19.38
C HIS A 24 2.08 -1.32 -18.80
N ALA A 25 1.15 -1.39 -17.84
CA ALA A 25 0.60 -0.21 -17.18
C ALA A 25 1.73 0.66 -16.57
N ALA A 26 2.65 0.05 -15.83
CA ALA A 26 3.76 0.77 -15.22
C ALA A 26 4.71 1.46 -16.23
N ARG A 27 4.75 1.00 -17.49
CA ARG A 27 5.57 1.57 -18.56
C ARG A 27 4.82 2.63 -19.36
N ASP A 28 3.61 2.29 -19.77
CA ASP A 28 2.90 2.96 -20.85
C ASP A 28 1.91 4.00 -20.29
N ASP A 29 1.41 3.80 -19.06
CA ASP A 29 0.42 4.67 -18.43
C ASP A 29 1.07 5.75 -17.52
N GLY A 30 2.38 5.96 -17.66
CA GLY A 30 3.07 7.10 -17.05
C GLY A 30 3.45 6.96 -15.57
N TYR A 31 3.32 5.77 -14.98
CA TYR A 31 3.79 5.54 -13.60
C TYR A 31 5.31 5.80 -13.46
N THR A 32 5.66 6.86 -12.74
CA THR A 32 7.05 7.13 -12.36
C THR A 32 7.29 6.60 -10.95
N ASP A 33 6.93 7.34 -9.91
CA ASP A 33 6.92 6.90 -8.53
C ASP A 33 5.56 6.31 -8.11
N GLY A 34 5.58 5.43 -7.11
CA GLY A 34 4.35 4.80 -6.64
C GLY A 34 4.54 3.61 -5.73
N LEU A 35 3.42 2.99 -5.38
CA LEU A 35 3.31 1.74 -4.65
C LEU A 35 2.90 0.59 -5.58
N TYR A 36 3.17 -0.63 -5.14
CA TYR A 36 2.54 -1.82 -5.69
C TYR A 36 2.16 -2.76 -4.56
N LEU A 37 0.98 -3.35 -4.69
CA LEU A 37 0.41 -4.35 -3.79
C LEU A 37 0.34 -5.67 -4.55
N ALA A 38 0.84 -6.74 -3.93
CA ALA A 38 0.72 -8.09 -4.42
C ALA A 38 -0.18 -8.94 -3.53
N ILE A 39 -1.19 -9.53 -4.15
CA ILE A 39 -2.13 -10.48 -3.54
C ILE A 39 -1.97 -11.82 -4.24
N GLY A 40 -2.04 -12.90 -3.47
CA GLY A 40 -1.99 -14.25 -4.02
C GLY A 40 -1.62 -15.27 -2.95
N ARG A 41 -1.05 -16.38 -3.40
CA ARG A 41 -0.63 -17.50 -2.56
C ARG A 41 0.82 -17.86 -2.80
N GLN A 42 1.50 -18.22 -1.72
CA GLN A 42 2.77 -18.93 -1.79
C GLN A 42 2.53 -20.43 -1.95
N LYS A 43 3.57 -21.18 -2.27
CA LYS A 43 3.52 -22.63 -2.30
C LYS A 43 2.97 -23.16 -0.96
N PHE A 44 1.95 -24.02 -1.03
CA PHE A 44 1.25 -24.63 0.11
C PHE A 44 0.27 -23.73 0.89
N ASP A 45 0.12 -22.45 0.53
CA ASP A 45 -0.93 -21.60 1.11
C ASP A 45 -2.32 -22.04 0.63
N LYS A 46 -3.28 -22.15 1.56
CA LYS A 46 -4.66 -22.52 1.23
C LYS A 46 -5.53 -21.32 0.81
N LYS A 47 -5.17 -20.09 1.21
CA LYS A 47 -6.01 -18.89 1.03
C LYS A 47 -5.22 -17.76 0.38
N ASP A 48 -5.88 -17.07 -0.54
CA ASP A 48 -5.37 -15.82 -1.11
C ASP A 48 -5.27 -14.78 0.01
N ARG A 49 -4.16 -14.06 0.07
CA ARG A 49 -3.89 -13.03 1.09
C ARG A 49 -3.07 -11.89 0.51
N VAL A 50 -3.01 -10.78 1.23
CA VAL A 50 -2.03 -9.71 0.99
C VAL A 50 -0.64 -10.26 1.29
N GLN A 51 0.20 -10.37 0.26
CA GLN A 51 1.53 -10.98 0.40
C GLN A 51 2.62 -9.92 0.53
N TYR A 52 2.51 -8.82 -0.23
CA TYR A 52 3.57 -7.82 -0.28
C TYR A 52 3.08 -6.43 -0.64
N VAL A 53 3.71 -5.41 -0.08
CA VAL A 53 3.57 -3.99 -0.45
C VAL A 53 4.97 -3.40 -0.65
N GLY A 54 5.19 -2.68 -1.74
CA GLY A 54 6.47 -1.99 -1.97
C GLY A 54 6.30 -0.63 -2.63
N VAL A 55 7.30 0.22 -2.48
CA VAL A 55 7.41 1.52 -3.19
C VAL A 55 8.59 1.57 -4.13
N SER A 56 8.43 2.32 -5.22
CA SER A 56 9.51 2.66 -6.15
C SER A 56 9.40 4.11 -6.61
N ASN A 57 10.54 4.68 -7.02
CA ASN A 57 10.59 5.91 -7.82
C ASN A 57 10.57 5.61 -9.34
N ASN A 58 10.51 4.32 -9.69
CA ASN A 58 10.30 3.82 -11.04
C ASN A 58 9.62 2.45 -10.94
N LEU A 59 8.28 2.40 -11.00
CA LEU A 59 7.53 1.15 -10.84
C LEU A 59 7.88 0.13 -11.92
N TYR A 60 8.01 0.56 -13.17
CA TYR A 60 8.41 -0.32 -14.27
C TYR A 60 9.75 -1.01 -14.00
N LYS A 61 10.82 -0.28 -13.67
CA LYS A 61 12.14 -0.85 -13.36
C LYS A 61 12.12 -1.73 -12.11
N ARG A 62 11.16 -1.55 -11.20
CA ARG A 62 11.03 -2.36 -9.99
C ARG A 62 10.30 -3.68 -10.22
N ILE A 63 9.25 -3.65 -11.05
CA ILE A 63 8.38 -4.81 -11.32
C ILE A 63 8.87 -5.64 -12.51
N LYS A 64 9.44 -5.01 -13.54
CA LYS A 64 9.93 -5.65 -14.78
C LYS A 64 10.99 -6.72 -14.55
N PRO A 65 12.10 -6.49 -13.81
CA PRO A 65 12.91 -7.62 -13.40
C PRO A 65 12.00 -8.48 -12.53
N ILE A 66 11.95 -9.79 -12.75
CA ILE A 66 11.09 -10.64 -11.92
C ILE A 66 11.51 -10.46 -10.47
N HIS A 67 10.78 -9.61 -9.75
CA HIS A 67 11.18 -9.10 -8.45
C HIS A 67 11.31 -10.33 -7.54
N PRO A 68 12.47 -10.58 -6.89
CA PRO A 68 12.72 -11.83 -6.19
C PRO A 68 11.60 -12.21 -5.22
N THR A 69 11.05 -11.21 -4.52
CA THR A 69 9.91 -11.40 -3.61
C THR A 69 8.61 -11.77 -4.33
N LEU A 70 8.31 -11.21 -5.50
CA LEU A 70 7.09 -11.55 -6.23
C LEU A 70 7.13 -12.99 -6.78
N LYS A 71 8.32 -13.56 -7.01
CA LYS A 71 8.48 -14.98 -7.39
C LYS A 71 7.99 -15.95 -6.32
N LEU A 72 7.95 -15.52 -5.06
CA LEU A 72 7.47 -16.34 -3.96
C LEU A 72 5.94 -16.52 -4.01
N ILE A 73 5.24 -15.67 -4.76
CA ILE A 73 3.79 -15.71 -4.98
C ILE A 73 3.55 -16.50 -6.28
N ASP A 74 3.54 -17.83 -6.16
CA ASP A 74 3.52 -18.75 -7.31
C ASP A 74 2.10 -19.04 -7.84
N GLN A 75 1.06 -18.64 -7.11
CA GLN A 75 -0.33 -18.86 -7.50
C GLN A 75 -1.20 -17.62 -7.37
N LYS A 76 -1.99 -17.37 -8.42
CA LYS A 76 -2.98 -16.27 -8.49
C LYS A 76 -2.39 -14.89 -8.16
N LEU A 77 -1.16 -14.62 -8.58
CA LEU A 77 -0.55 -13.31 -8.40
C LEU A 77 -1.39 -12.23 -9.10
N ILE A 78 -1.99 -11.37 -8.29
CA ILE A 78 -2.70 -10.17 -8.71
C ILE A 78 -1.91 -8.97 -8.17
N LEU A 79 -1.72 -7.98 -9.04
CA LEU A 79 -1.05 -6.74 -8.70
C LEU A 79 -2.02 -5.57 -8.73
N TRP A 80 -1.82 -4.63 -7.82
CA TRP A 80 -2.42 -3.30 -7.83
C TRP A 80 -1.30 -2.27 -7.84
N LEU A 81 -1.42 -1.25 -8.67
CA LEU A 81 -0.47 -0.15 -8.75
C LEU A 81 -1.05 1.06 -8.04
N GLY A 82 -0.29 1.67 -7.15
CA GLY A 82 -0.72 2.77 -6.31
C GLY A 82 0.03 4.07 -6.64
N GLU A 83 -0.67 5.18 -6.70
CA GLU A 83 -0.09 6.52 -6.82
C GLU A 83 -0.58 7.43 -5.69
N VAL A 84 0.20 8.46 -5.37
CA VAL A 84 -0.21 9.46 -4.39
C VAL A 84 -1.12 10.49 -5.08
N ALA A 85 -2.39 10.52 -4.67
CA ALA A 85 -3.38 11.47 -5.18
C ALA A 85 -3.38 12.81 -4.44
N SER A 86 -2.82 12.85 -3.23
CA SER A 86 -2.68 14.08 -2.45
C SER A 86 -1.45 14.87 -2.91
N THR A 87 -1.63 16.11 -3.36
CA THR A 87 -0.50 17.03 -3.61
C THR A 87 0.35 17.11 -2.35
N GLY A 88 1.66 16.88 -2.48
CA GLY A 88 2.62 16.96 -1.37
C GLY A 88 2.61 18.33 -0.68
N ILE A 89 3.42 18.46 0.37
CA ILE A 89 3.66 19.74 1.05
C ILE A 89 4.02 20.79 -0.02
N PRO A 90 3.25 21.89 -0.16
CA PRO A 90 3.55 22.93 -1.15
C PRO A 90 5.00 23.41 -1.02
N GLY A 91 5.71 23.52 -2.15
CA GLY A 91 7.02 24.19 -2.21
C GLY A 91 8.26 23.31 -2.07
N LYS A 92 8.17 21.97 -2.16
CA LYS A 92 9.37 21.11 -2.18
C LYS A 92 9.37 20.16 -3.38
N GLN A 93 10.21 20.43 -4.37
CA GLN A 93 10.66 19.39 -5.29
C GLN A 93 11.58 18.46 -4.49
N ILE A 94 11.20 17.19 -4.34
CA ILE A 94 11.99 16.21 -3.61
C ILE A 94 12.68 15.31 -4.62
N ALA A 95 14.00 15.44 -4.74
CA ALA A 95 14.82 14.43 -5.40
C ALA A 95 14.84 13.18 -4.49
N GLY A 96 14.28 12.05 -4.97
CA GLY A 96 14.23 10.80 -4.22
C GLY A 96 12.82 10.20 -4.12
N LYS A 97 12.64 9.20 -3.23
CA LYS A 97 11.31 8.66 -2.93
C LYS A 97 10.53 9.70 -2.12
N SER A 98 9.29 9.98 -2.52
CA SER A 98 8.42 10.89 -1.78
C SER A 98 8.27 10.41 -0.32
N PRO A 99 8.48 11.27 0.70
CA PRO A 99 8.23 10.93 2.10
C PRO A 99 6.80 10.42 2.34
N ALA A 100 5.84 10.84 1.51
CA ALA A 100 4.48 10.34 1.55
C ALA A 100 4.39 8.87 1.12
N LEU A 101 5.12 8.47 0.07
CA LEU A 101 5.19 7.08 -0.39
C LEU A 101 5.85 6.18 0.66
N GLU A 102 6.99 6.60 1.21
CA GLU A 102 7.69 5.83 2.25
C GLU A 102 6.83 5.65 3.50
N MET A 103 6.14 6.71 3.93
CA MET A 103 5.25 6.63 5.07
C MET A 103 4.01 5.78 4.79
N ALA A 104 3.43 5.88 3.59
CA ALA A 104 2.33 5.04 3.17
C ALA A 104 2.72 3.56 3.18
N GLU A 105 3.86 3.19 2.59
CA GLU A 105 4.34 1.80 2.62
C GLU A 105 4.59 1.33 4.04
N TRP A 106 5.24 2.14 4.88
CA TRP A 106 5.51 1.75 6.26
C TRP A 106 4.21 1.51 7.04
N ALA A 107 3.23 2.39 6.92
CA ALA A 107 1.92 2.21 7.55
C ALA A 107 1.21 0.94 7.04
N HIS A 108 1.16 0.73 5.72
CA HIS A 108 0.56 -0.49 5.16
C HIS A 108 1.28 -1.75 5.65
N VAL A 109 2.61 -1.77 5.62
CA VAL A 109 3.37 -2.95 6.04
C VAL A 109 3.18 -3.25 7.52
N TYR A 110 3.25 -2.24 8.38
CA TYR A 110 3.17 -2.45 9.82
C TYR A 110 1.76 -2.89 10.25
N PHE A 111 0.71 -2.23 9.75
CA PHE A 111 -0.66 -2.49 10.23
C PHE A 111 -1.41 -3.60 9.46
N ILE A 112 -0.95 -3.99 8.27
CA ILE A 112 -1.55 -5.08 7.48
C ILE A 112 -0.74 -6.37 7.61
N ASP A 113 0.52 -6.27 8.02
CA ASP A 113 1.45 -7.38 8.20
C ASP A 113 1.59 -8.32 6.97
N PRO A 114 1.99 -7.82 5.78
CA PRO A 114 2.12 -8.65 4.59
C PRO A 114 3.27 -9.66 4.73
N ILE A 115 3.02 -10.94 4.45
CA ILE A 115 3.94 -12.07 4.73
C ILE A 115 5.35 -11.94 4.12
N LEU A 116 5.55 -11.10 3.10
CA LEU A 116 6.85 -10.96 2.45
C LEU A 116 7.56 -9.63 2.77
N ASN A 117 7.05 -8.83 3.72
CA ASN A 117 7.61 -7.54 4.13
C ASN A 117 8.43 -7.58 5.44
N ASP A 118 9.12 -8.69 5.70
CA ASP A 118 9.69 -9.07 7.01
C ASP A 118 10.47 -7.98 7.75
N LYS A 119 11.27 -7.19 7.04
CA LYS A 119 12.13 -6.16 7.65
C LYS A 119 11.38 -4.93 8.17
N LYS A 120 10.23 -4.60 7.58
CA LYS A 120 9.49 -3.33 7.83
C LYS A 120 8.33 -3.48 8.81
N ARG A 121 8.08 -4.69 9.31
CA ARG A 121 7.05 -4.99 10.32
C ARG A 121 7.50 -4.69 11.75
N MET A 122 8.80 -4.62 11.98
CA MET A 122 9.36 -4.61 13.34
C MET A 122 9.06 -3.35 14.17
N ASN A 123 8.82 -2.21 13.53
CA ASN A 123 8.60 -0.95 14.23
C ASN A 123 7.44 -0.19 13.60
N PRO A 124 6.58 0.47 14.39
CA PRO A 124 5.55 1.34 13.84
C PRO A 124 6.18 2.57 13.18
N PRO A 125 5.43 3.29 12.33
CA PRO A 125 5.87 4.55 11.75
C PRO A 125 6.46 5.51 12.79
N SER A 126 7.54 6.20 12.44
CA SER A 126 8.23 7.14 13.35
C SER A 126 7.49 8.47 13.53
N SER A 127 6.34 8.65 12.89
CA SER A 127 5.56 9.88 12.91
C SER A 127 4.08 9.54 12.73
N PRO A 128 3.17 10.37 13.26
CA PRO A 128 1.75 10.23 12.96
C PRO A 128 1.51 10.24 11.45
N VAL A 129 0.66 9.33 10.98
CA VAL A 129 0.32 9.20 9.56
C VAL A 129 -1.13 8.79 9.40
N THR A 130 -1.82 9.47 8.49
CA THR A 130 -3.13 9.06 7.98
C THR A 130 -2.96 8.62 6.52
N VAL A 131 -3.35 7.39 6.21
CA VAL A 131 -3.36 6.84 4.85
C VAL A 131 -4.79 6.51 4.46
N ILE A 132 -5.25 7.07 3.34
CA ILE A 132 -6.58 6.80 2.78
C ILE A 132 -6.41 6.02 1.48
N ASN A 133 -7.08 4.88 1.36
CA ASN A 133 -7.00 4.00 0.20
C ASN A 133 -8.26 4.13 -0.67
N ARG A 134 -8.08 4.48 -1.93
CA ARG A 134 -9.15 4.52 -2.95
C ARG A 134 -8.83 3.52 -4.03
N TRP A 135 -9.84 2.79 -4.49
CA TRP A 135 -9.68 1.72 -5.45
C TRP A 135 -10.36 2.10 -6.75
N TRP A 136 -9.69 1.84 -7.87
CA TRP A 136 -10.12 2.17 -9.21
C TRP A 136 -9.89 0.97 -10.12
N HIS A 137 -10.73 0.84 -11.14
CA HIS A 137 -10.48 -0.07 -12.25
C HIS A 137 -9.21 0.37 -13.00
N SER A 138 -8.63 -0.54 -13.79
CA SER A 138 -7.47 -0.25 -14.65
C SER A 138 -7.78 0.70 -15.82
N ASP A 139 -9.02 1.22 -15.90
CA ASP A 139 -9.44 2.28 -16.82
C ASP A 139 -9.17 3.69 -16.27
N TYR A 140 -8.69 3.79 -15.01
CA TYR A 140 -8.38 5.04 -14.30
C TYR A 140 -9.58 5.96 -14.01
N GLU A 141 -10.78 5.58 -14.43
CA GLU A 141 -11.98 6.42 -14.36
C GLU A 141 -13.04 5.82 -13.44
N THR A 142 -13.17 4.48 -13.43
CA THR A 142 -14.27 3.81 -12.73
C THR A 142 -13.85 3.48 -11.29
N PRO A 143 -14.54 3.99 -10.26
CA PRO A 143 -14.28 3.59 -8.88
C PRO A 143 -14.57 2.11 -8.67
N TRP A 144 -13.59 1.40 -8.10
CA TRP A 144 -13.72 -0.01 -7.78
C TRP A 144 -14.46 -0.18 -6.45
N LYS A 145 -15.69 -0.72 -6.53
CA LYS A 145 -16.65 -0.76 -5.41
C LYS A 145 -16.29 -1.73 -4.26
N ARG A 146 -15.30 -2.60 -4.43
CA ARG A 146 -14.93 -3.64 -3.45
C ARG A 146 -13.41 -3.69 -3.27
N LYS A 147 -12.88 -3.30 -2.12
CA LYS A 147 -11.44 -3.48 -1.86
C LYS A 147 -10.96 -4.91 -2.16
N PRO A 148 -9.70 -5.09 -2.60
CA PRO A 148 -9.24 -6.35 -3.17
C PRO A 148 -9.01 -7.44 -2.12
N HIS A 149 -8.93 -7.09 -0.84
CA HIS A 149 -8.84 -8.03 0.27
C HIS A 149 -9.60 -7.51 1.49
N ALA A 150 -10.21 -8.40 2.26
CA ALA A 150 -11.00 -8.03 3.44
C ALA A 150 -10.16 -7.34 4.52
N ASP A 151 -8.92 -7.81 4.68
CA ASP A 151 -7.95 -7.32 5.67
C ASP A 151 -7.36 -5.95 5.29
N TRP A 152 -7.57 -5.48 4.06
CA TRP A 152 -7.05 -4.18 3.68
C TRP A 152 -7.93 -3.05 4.26
N PRO A 153 -7.40 -2.10 5.03
CA PRO A 153 -8.18 -0.99 5.57
C PRO A 153 -8.41 0.09 4.51
N ASP A 154 -9.60 0.69 4.53
CA ASP A 154 -9.93 1.86 3.71
C ASP A 154 -9.20 3.11 4.23
N MET A 155 -8.93 3.16 5.54
CA MET A 155 -8.09 4.17 6.16
C MET A 155 -7.25 3.60 7.30
N ILE A 156 -6.00 4.03 7.37
CA ILE A 156 -5.10 3.85 8.51
C ILE A 156 -4.89 5.22 9.12
N ASP A 157 -5.18 5.42 10.39
CA ASP A 157 -4.94 6.68 11.10
C ASP A 157 -4.12 6.41 12.37
N TYR A 158 -2.81 6.60 12.29
CA TYR A 158 -1.85 6.32 13.36
C TYR A 158 -1.35 7.60 14.02
N TRP A 159 -1.48 7.70 15.33
CA TRP A 159 -1.20 8.93 16.09
C TRP A 159 0.09 8.88 16.90
N GLY A 160 0.84 7.78 16.82
CA GLY A 160 2.03 7.54 17.63
C GLY A 160 1.82 6.36 18.60
N LYS A 161 2.91 5.85 19.16
CA LYS A 161 2.89 4.63 19.98
C LYS A 161 1.90 4.71 21.13
N GLU A 162 1.85 5.86 21.81
CA GLU A 162 0.98 6.11 22.96
C GLU A 162 -0.52 6.08 22.62
N PHE A 163 -0.89 6.39 21.38
CA PHE A 163 -2.29 6.53 20.96
C PHE A 163 -2.76 5.39 20.04
N GLY A 164 -1.83 4.60 19.50
CA GLY A 164 -2.13 3.53 18.55
C GLY A 164 -2.59 4.04 17.18
N ALA A 165 -3.25 3.14 16.44
CA ALA A 165 -3.84 3.38 15.13
C ALA A 165 -5.31 2.98 15.08
N ARG A 166 -6.06 3.68 14.24
CA ARG A 166 -7.41 3.29 13.83
C ARG A 166 -7.35 2.72 12.42
N LEU A 167 -7.75 1.46 12.27
CA LEU A 167 -7.94 0.80 11.00
C LEU A 167 -9.43 0.82 10.66
N VAL A 168 -9.81 1.61 9.66
CA VAL A 168 -11.20 1.78 9.25
C VAL A 168 -11.48 0.87 8.06
N HIS A 169 -12.49 0.02 8.19
CA HIS A 169 -13.01 -0.82 7.12
C HIS A 169 -14.44 -0.39 6.81
N LEU A 170 -14.63 0.28 5.68
CA LEU A 170 -15.94 0.68 5.19
C LEU A 170 -16.59 -0.52 4.49
N ARG A 171 -17.85 -0.81 4.82
CA ARG A 171 -18.71 -1.71 4.05
C ARG A 171 -19.98 -0.95 3.67
N ARG A 172 -20.65 -1.40 2.60
CA ARG A 172 -21.87 -0.76 2.08
C ARG A 172 -23.01 -0.59 3.08
N THR A 173 -23.07 -1.41 4.13
CA THR A 173 -24.18 -1.43 5.09
C THR A 173 -23.78 -1.14 6.53
N ARG A 174 -22.56 -1.49 6.96
CA ARG A 174 -21.97 -1.14 8.27
C ARG A 174 -20.46 -1.05 8.18
N GLY A 175 -19.88 0.09 8.54
CA GLY A 175 -18.43 0.22 8.73
C GLY A 175 -17.97 -0.45 10.03
N SER A 176 -16.69 -0.79 10.12
CA SER A 176 -16.04 -1.22 11.36
C SER A 176 -14.76 -0.43 11.55
N ILE A 177 -14.49 -0.02 12.78
CA ILE A 177 -13.23 0.59 13.19
C ILE A 177 -12.56 -0.40 14.14
N LYS A 178 -11.35 -0.82 13.81
CA LYS A 178 -10.49 -1.57 14.73
C LYS A 178 -9.44 -0.60 15.27
N THR A 179 -9.38 -0.44 16.58
CA THR A 179 -8.26 0.23 17.24
C THR A 179 -7.17 -0.82 17.43
N CYS A 180 -5.95 -0.52 16.99
CA CYS A 180 -4.79 -1.38 17.17
C CYS A 180 -3.67 -0.58 17.83
N PHE A 181 -2.96 -1.19 18.76
CA PHE A 181 -1.78 -0.62 19.40
C PHE A 181 -0.51 -1.32 18.90
N PRO A 182 0.67 -0.70 19.06
CA PRO A 182 1.92 -1.34 18.65
C PRO A 182 2.17 -2.71 19.28
N GLU A 183 1.58 -3.01 20.44
CA GLU A 183 1.71 -4.31 21.10
C GLU A 183 0.85 -5.41 20.45
N ASP A 184 -0.05 -5.07 19.53
CA ASP A 184 -0.94 -6.02 18.86
C ASP A 184 -0.30 -6.75 17.65
N PHE A 185 0.93 -6.38 17.26
CA PHE A 185 1.61 -6.85 16.04
C PHE A 185 3.00 -7.42 16.31
#